data_AF-A0A067PTX1-F1
#
_entry.id   AF-A0A067PTX1-F1
#
_cell.length_a   1.000
_cell.length_b   1.000
_cell.length_c   1.000
_cell.angle_alpha   90.00
_cell.angle_beta   90.00
_cell.angle_gamma   90.00
#
_symmetry.space_group_name_H-M   'P 1'
#
loop_
_entity.id
_entity.type
_entity.pdbx_description
1 polymer ?
#
loop_
_entity_poly.entity_id
_entity_poly.type
_entity_poly.pdbx_seq_one_letter_code
_entity_poly.pdbx_strand_id
1 'polypeptide(L)'
;MAGPPPPPPKFAVDSVSQHRAFVTLPKNNIAFIFGTATAAWTQDVKVKPQFQDDTDLQAYTLQASNNPLEVTHGGSGIARQSTIVINPDSTRERQLELLFRVVVDGKLRDVHQLDTHVDKPVPWVTNYTYNTEDGGDHDVHDTTLVVSVIDSVKSSWPIGAANGTAVGAGNGAAVTSEPLSAEA
;
A
#
# COMPACT_ATOMS: atom_id res chain seq x y z
N MET A 1 -29.88 -51.57 -20.06
CA MET A 1 -29.21 -50.94 -18.91
C MET A 1 -28.85 -49.52 -19.33
N ALA A 2 -29.43 -48.51 -18.68
CA ALA A 2 -29.10 -47.11 -18.96
C ALA A 2 -27.79 -46.76 -18.25
N GLY A 3 -26.84 -46.16 -18.98
CA GLY A 3 -25.56 -45.70 -18.42
C GLY A 3 -25.76 -44.58 -17.40
N PRO A 4 -24.77 -44.35 -16.52
CA PRO A 4 -24.86 -43.28 -15.53
C PRO A 4 -25.01 -41.91 -16.22
N PRO A 5 -25.80 -40.99 -15.63
CA PRO A 5 -25.97 -39.66 -16.19
C PRO A 5 -24.62 -38.92 -16.25
N PRO A 6 -24.42 -38.07 -17.27
CA PRO A 6 -23.20 -37.28 -17.39
C PRO A 6 -23.02 -36.40 -16.15
N PRO A 7 -21.77 -36.17 -15.72
CA PRO A 7 -21.50 -35.28 -14.59
C PRO A 7 -22.05 -33.89 -14.89
N PRO A 8 -22.56 -33.17 -13.88
CA PRO A 8 -23.02 -31.80 -14.06
C PRO A 8 -21.87 -30.96 -14.64
N PRO A 9 -22.19 -29.96 -15.49
CA PRO A 9 -21.17 -29.07 -16.04
C PRO A 9 -20.40 -28.47 -14.87
N LYS A 10 -19.06 -28.57 -14.92
CA LYS A 10 -18.19 -27.84 -14.01
C LYS A 10 -18.57 -26.38 -14.16
N PHE A 11 -19.22 -25.82 -13.14
CA PHE A 11 -19.36 -24.37 -13.03
C PHE A 11 -17.96 -23.80 -13.24
N ALA A 12 -17.82 -22.96 -14.27
CA ALA A 12 -16.64 -22.14 -14.40
C ALA A 12 -16.44 -21.48 -13.04
N VAL A 13 -15.29 -21.73 -12.42
CA VAL A 13 -14.88 -20.90 -11.30
C VAL A 13 -14.78 -19.51 -11.91
N ASP A 14 -15.76 -18.65 -11.62
CA ASP A 14 -15.64 -17.24 -11.89
C ASP A 14 -14.29 -16.85 -11.32
N SER A 15 -13.33 -16.64 -12.21
CA SER A 15 -12.01 -16.16 -11.83
C SER A 15 -12.25 -14.73 -11.45
N VAL A 16 -12.62 -14.52 -10.18
CA VAL A 16 -12.79 -13.19 -9.61
C VAL A 16 -11.42 -12.53 -9.78
N SER A 17 -11.34 -11.63 -10.76
CA SER A 17 -10.14 -10.88 -11.06
C SER A 17 -9.92 -9.93 -9.90
N GLN A 18 -9.23 -10.41 -8.88
CA GLN A 18 -8.81 -9.57 -7.77
C GLN A 18 -7.96 -8.44 -8.32
N HIS A 19 -8.41 -7.21 -8.10
CA HIS A 19 -7.68 -6.02 -8.49
C HIS A 19 -6.41 -5.92 -7.66
N ARG A 20 -5.30 -6.31 -8.30
CA ARG A 20 -3.98 -6.42 -7.72
C ARG A 20 -3.00 -5.53 -8.46
N ALA A 21 -2.02 -5.01 -7.73
CA ALA A 21 -0.88 -4.32 -8.29
C ALA A 21 0.42 -4.81 -7.66
N PHE A 22 1.52 -4.68 -8.39
CA PHE A 22 2.83 -5.08 -7.94
C PHE A 22 3.80 -3.91 -8.02
N VAL A 23 4.57 -3.71 -6.94
CA VAL A 23 5.65 -2.73 -6.89
C VAL A 23 6.96 -3.44 -6.59
N THR A 24 7.94 -3.28 -7.48
CA THR A 24 9.29 -3.78 -7.21
C THR A 24 10.01 -2.85 -6.23
N LEU A 25 10.63 -3.44 -5.22
CA LEU A 25 11.52 -2.77 -4.27
C LEU A 25 12.96 -3.27 -4.49
N PRO A 26 13.78 -2.54 -5.27
CA PRO A 26 15.19 -2.84 -5.40
C PRO A 26 15.91 -2.82 -4.05
N LYS A 27 17.12 -3.39 -4.03
CA LYS A 27 18.01 -3.31 -2.87
C LYS A 27 18.26 -1.86 -2.48
N ASN A 28 18.35 -1.61 -1.18
CA ASN A 28 18.54 -0.28 -0.60
C ASN A 28 17.42 0.73 -0.92
N ASN A 29 16.22 0.26 -1.29
CA ASN A 29 15.08 1.16 -1.44
C ASN A 29 14.15 1.07 -0.24
N ILE A 30 13.78 2.23 0.30
CA ILE A 30 12.70 2.38 1.28
C ILE A 30 11.39 2.61 0.53
N ALA A 31 10.27 2.14 1.08
CA ALA A 31 8.94 2.47 0.58
C ALA A 31 8.07 3.12 1.66
N PHE A 32 7.37 4.18 1.28
CA PHE A 32 6.31 4.78 2.06
C PHE A 32 4.98 4.51 1.38
N ILE A 33 4.00 4.02 2.13
CA ILE A 33 2.68 3.67 1.62
C ILE A 33 1.64 4.39 2.45
N PHE A 34 0.84 5.22 1.82
CA PHE A 34 -0.22 6.00 2.47
C PHE A 34 -1.34 6.25 1.47
N GLY A 35 -2.51 6.67 1.95
CA GLY A 35 -3.62 6.95 1.06
C GLY A 35 -4.87 7.41 1.79
N THR A 36 -5.91 7.61 1.03
CA THR A 36 -7.23 8.08 1.49
C THR A 36 -8.32 7.24 0.86
N ALA A 37 -9.43 7.11 1.57
CA ALA A 37 -10.69 6.63 1.01
C ALA A 37 -11.68 7.80 0.94
N THR A 38 -12.26 8.05 -0.23
CA THR A 38 -13.33 9.03 -0.46
C THR A 38 -14.59 8.32 -0.95
N ALA A 39 -14.98 7.28 -0.21
CA ALA A 39 -16.09 6.40 -0.54
C ALA A 39 -17.05 6.21 0.65
N ALA A 40 -18.32 5.96 0.33
CA ALA A 40 -19.34 5.62 1.34
C ALA A 40 -19.10 4.22 1.94
N TRP A 41 -18.60 3.27 1.16
CA TRP A 41 -18.20 1.96 1.67
C TRP A 41 -16.76 1.98 2.19
N THR A 42 -16.47 1.13 3.17
CA THR A 42 -15.11 0.98 3.71
C THR A 42 -14.22 0.34 2.65
N GLN A 43 -13.18 1.06 2.27
CA GLN A 43 -12.12 0.56 1.42
C GLN A 43 -11.14 -0.28 2.24
N ASP A 44 -10.61 -1.34 1.64
CA ASP A 44 -9.66 -2.28 2.22
C ASP A 44 -8.49 -2.49 1.27
N VAL A 45 -7.29 -2.08 1.71
CA VAL A 45 -6.05 -2.27 0.97
C VAL A 45 -5.16 -3.21 1.76
N LYS A 46 -4.89 -4.38 1.21
CA LYS A 46 -3.89 -5.31 1.75
C LYS A 46 -2.55 -5.10 1.06
N VAL A 47 -1.50 -4.92 1.85
CA VAL A 47 -0.12 -4.81 1.39
C VAL A 47 0.64 -6.04 1.85
N LYS A 48 1.20 -6.81 0.92
CA LYS A 48 2.03 -7.98 1.21
C LYS A 48 3.43 -7.76 0.68
N PRO A 49 4.40 -7.45 1.55
CA PRO A 49 5.79 -7.49 1.17
C PRO A 49 6.21 -8.95 0.98
N GLN A 50 6.92 -9.23 -0.10
CA GLN A 50 7.39 -10.54 -0.50
C GLN A 50 8.86 -10.42 -0.93
N PHE A 51 9.64 -11.46 -0.70
CA PHE A 51 10.88 -11.64 -1.44
C PHE A 51 10.56 -12.13 -2.86
N GLN A 52 11.48 -11.94 -3.82
CA GLN A 52 11.31 -12.47 -5.19
C GLN A 52 11.23 -14.00 -5.25
N ASP A 53 11.56 -14.70 -4.17
CA ASP A 53 11.40 -16.16 -4.02
C ASP A 53 10.04 -16.54 -3.39
N ASP A 54 9.08 -15.62 -3.38
CA ASP A 54 7.73 -15.77 -2.84
C ASP A 54 7.65 -16.09 -1.34
N THR A 55 8.72 -15.82 -0.58
CA THR A 55 8.65 -15.89 0.87
C THR A 55 7.89 -14.68 1.41
N ASP A 56 6.68 -14.92 1.93
CA ASP A 56 5.81 -13.89 2.52
C ASP A 56 6.46 -13.25 3.77
N LEU A 57 6.52 -11.92 3.78
CA LEU A 57 6.78 -11.13 4.99
C LEU A 57 5.45 -10.77 5.67
N GLN A 58 5.55 -10.10 6.82
CA GLN A 58 4.36 -9.60 7.53
C GLN A 58 3.52 -8.71 6.60
N ALA A 59 2.27 -9.10 6.40
CA ALA A 59 1.30 -8.33 5.62
C ALA A 59 0.63 -7.26 6.48
N TYR A 60 0.23 -6.17 5.82
CA TYR A 60 -0.50 -5.06 6.41
C TYR A 60 -1.89 -4.95 5.78
N THR A 61 -2.82 -4.37 6.52
CA THR A 61 -4.12 -3.98 5.99
C THR A 61 -4.40 -2.56 6.41
N LEU A 62 -4.74 -1.72 5.43
CA LEU A 62 -5.26 -0.38 5.67
C LEU A 62 -6.75 -0.34 5.33
N GLN A 63 -7.53 0.34 6.17
CA GLN A 63 -8.96 0.51 5.95
C GLN A 63 -9.41 1.94 6.26
N ALA A 64 -10.38 2.43 5.52
CA ALA A 64 -11.10 3.69 5.82
C ALA A 64 -12.39 3.80 5.01
N SER A 65 -13.29 4.69 5.47
CA SER A 65 -14.38 5.27 4.67
C SER A 65 -14.35 6.77 4.93
N ASN A 66 -14.36 7.58 3.87
CA ASN A 66 -14.30 9.05 3.92
C ASN A 66 -13.22 9.61 4.88
N ASN A 67 -12.06 8.96 4.91
CA ASN A 67 -10.96 9.24 5.84
C ASN A 67 -9.61 8.79 5.26
N PRO A 68 -8.48 9.25 5.83
CA PRO A 68 -7.17 8.64 5.58
C PRO A 68 -7.20 7.14 5.88
N LEU A 69 -6.54 6.34 5.04
CA LEU A 69 -6.38 4.91 5.26
C LEU A 69 -5.56 4.68 6.54
N GLU A 70 -6.11 3.92 7.49
CA GLU A 70 -5.43 3.58 8.75
C GLU A 70 -5.05 2.10 8.79
N VAL A 71 -3.88 1.78 9.32
CA VAL A 71 -3.39 0.41 9.50
C VAL A 71 -4.22 -0.29 10.58
N THR A 72 -5.01 -1.28 10.18
CA THR A 72 -5.85 -2.09 11.08
C THR A 72 -5.23 -3.45 11.39
N HIS A 73 -4.27 -3.90 10.59
CA HIS A 73 -3.52 -5.14 10.79
C HIS A 73 -2.06 -5.01 10.35
N GLY A 74 -1.16 -5.74 11.02
CA GLY A 74 0.28 -5.79 10.68
C GLY A 74 1.14 -4.66 11.26
N GLY A 75 0.54 -3.60 11.80
CA GLY A 75 1.24 -2.50 12.46
C GLY A 75 1.78 -2.82 13.86
N SER A 76 2.49 -1.88 14.48
CA SER A 76 3.15 -2.08 15.79
C SER A 76 2.18 -2.12 16.99
N GLY A 77 0.87 -2.01 16.76
CA GLY A 77 -0.16 -1.98 17.81
C GLY A 77 -0.19 -0.69 18.65
N ILE A 78 0.62 0.31 18.30
CA ILE A 78 0.75 1.57 19.03
C ILE A 78 0.38 2.72 18.08
N ALA A 79 -0.69 3.45 18.44
CA ALA A 79 -1.29 4.57 17.71
C ALA A 79 -1.97 4.25 16.37
N ARG A 80 -2.87 5.15 15.94
CA ARG A 80 -3.45 5.15 14.58
C ARG A 80 -2.34 5.49 13.59
N GLN A 81 -1.92 4.52 12.80
CA GLN A 81 -0.87 4.68 11.79
C GLN A 81 -1.54 4.83 10.43
N SER A 82 -1.32 5.94 9.73
CA SER A 82 -1.84 6.18 8.37
C SER A 82 -0.76 6.00 7.28
N THR A 83 0.39 5.46 7.67
CA THR A 83 1.51 5.22 6.77
C THR A 83 2.22 3.94 7.14
N ILE A 84 2.51 3.10 6.15
CA ILE A 84 3.39 1.95 6.27
C ILE A 84 4.76 2.35 5.75
N VAL A 85 5.81 1.99 6.50
CA VAL A 85 7.20 2.15 6.07
C VAL A 85 7.82 0.77 5.88
N ILE A 86 8.23 0.47 4.65
CA ILE A 86 9.00 -0.73 4.34
C ILE A 86 10.48 -0.33 4.30
N ASN A 87 11.19 -0.64 5.38
CA ASN A 87 12.61 -0.34 5.52
C ASN A 87 13.46 -0.97 4.40
N PRO A 88 14.57 -0.35 3.98
CA PRO A 88 15.43 -0.90 2.94
C PRO A 88 16.05 -2.24 3.34
N ASP A 89 16.19 -3.14 2.36
CA ASP A 89 16.98 -4.36 2.47
C ASP A 89 18.19 -4.23 1.54
N SER A 90 19.40 -4.27 2.09
CA SER A 90 20.64 -4.12 1.31
C SER A 90 21.09 -5.42 0.65
N THR A 91 20.49 -6.54 1.03
CA THR A 91 20.91 -7.88 0.62
C THR A 91 20.02 -8.44 -0.49
N ARG A 92 18.71 -8.16 -0.43
CA ARG A 92 17.71 -8.77 -1.29
C ARG A 92 16.76 -7.75 -1.90
N GLU A 93 16.34 -8.04 -3.14
CA GLU A 93 15.21 -7.37 -3.75
C GLU A 93 13.90 -7.93 -3.19
N ARG A 94 12.87 -7.10 -3.17
CA ARG A 94 11.54 -7.45 -2.69
C ARG A 94 10.49 -6.98 -3.69
N GLN A 95 9.28 -7.46 -3.50
CA GLN A 95 8.09 -7.00 -4.20
C GLN A 95 7.01 -6.67 -3.17
N LEU A 96 6.15 -5.73 -3.49
CA LEU A 96 4.89 -5.51 -2.78
C LEU A 96 3.76 -6.02 -3.67
N GLU A 97 2.99 -6.99 -3.21
CA GLU A 97 1.67 -7.29 -3.76
C GLU A 97 0.65 -6.40 -3.02
N LEU A 98 -0.08 -5.60 -3.78
CA LEU A 98 -1.17 -4.75 -3.32
C LEU A 98 -2.50 -5.38 -3.76
N LEU A 99 -3.46 -5.47 -2.86
CA LEU A 99 -4.80 -6.00 -3.15
C LEU A 99 -5.85 -5.00 -2.68
N PHE A 100 -6.70 -4.57 -3.61
CA PHE A 100 -7.72 -3.53 -3.41
C PHE A 100 -9.11 -4.15 -3.35
N ARG A 101 -9.84 -3.84 -2.29
CA ARG A 101 -11.16 -4.41 -1.98
C ARG A 101 -12.05 -3.36 -1.30
N VAL A 102 -13.34 -3.64 -1.27
CA VAL A 102 -14.35 -2.88 -0.56
C VAL A 102 -15.10 -3.78 0.42
N VAL A 103 -15.55 -3.24 1.55
CA VAL A 103 -16.36 -3.95 2.54
C VAL A 103 -17.82 -3.56 2.37
N VAL A 104 -18.63 -4.50 1.88
CA VAL A 104 -20.08 -4.34 1.69
C VAL A 104 -20.81 -5.38 2.52
N ASP A 105 -21.72 -4.94 3.40
CA ASP A 105 -22.44 -5.80 4.35
C ASP A 105 -21.50 -6.68 5.20
N GLY A 106 -20.36 -6.11 5.63
CA GLY A 106 -19.34 -6.80 6.41
C GLY A 106 -18.53 -7.85 5.63
N LYS A 107 -18.67 -7.92 4.30
CA LYS A 107 -17.94 -8.85 3.45
C LYS A 107 -17.00 -8.10 2.51
N LEU A 108 -15.80 -8.64 2.34
CA LEU A 108 -14.85 -8.17 1.34
C LEU A 108 -15.36 -8.52 -0.07
N ARG A 109 -15.35 -7.52 -0.95
CA ARG A 109 -15.62 -7.63 -2.37
C ARG A 109 -14.49 -6.93 -3.13
N ASP A 110 -14.33 -7.29 -4.39
CA ASP A 110 -13.36 -6.61 -5.25
C ASP A 110 -13.90 -5.25 -5.66
N VAL A 111 -12.98 -4.29 -5.88
CA VAL A 111 -13.30 -3.02 -6.54
C VAL A 111 -13.68 -3.28 -8.00
N HIS A 112 -14.37 -2.34 -8.64
CA HIS A 112 -14.80 -2.41 -10.03
C HIS A 112 -13.71 -1.93 -11.02
N GLN A 113 -12.88 -0.98 -10.60
CA GLN A 113 -11.77 -0.46 -11.42
C GLN A 113 -10.53 -0.23 -10.56
N LEU A 114 -9.36 -0.34 -11.20
CA LEU A 114 -8.06 0.01 -10.63
C LEU A 114 -7.24 0.72 -11.70
N ASP A 115 -7.01 2.02 -11.52
CA ASP A 115 -6.14 2.84 -12.33
C ASP A 115 -4.76 2.96 -11.66
N THR A 116 -3.71 2.99 -12.46
CA THR A 116 -2.33 3.13 -11.98
C THR A 116 -1.62 4.25 -12.72
N HIS A 117 -1.02 5.16 -11.96
CA HIS A 117 -0.15 6.21 -12.46
C HIS A 117 1.25 6.05 -11.85
N VAL A 118 2.29 6.26 -12.66
CA VAL A 118 3.68 6.19 -12.21
C VAL A 118 4.37 7.51 -12.55
N ASP A 119 4.90 8.17 -11.53
CA ASP A 119 5.65 9.41 -11.65
C ASP A 119 7.07 9.26 -11.09
N LYS A 120 8.02 10.00 -11.67
CA LYS A 120 9.43 10.01 -11.26
C LYS A 120 9.90 11.46 -11.12
N PRO A 121 9.55 12.12 -10.00
CA PRO A 121 9.79 13.56 -9.85
C PRO A 121 11.29 13.90 -9.82
N VAL A 122 12.11 12.95 -9.36
CA VAL A 122 13.58 13.00 -9.40
C VAL A 122 14.14 11.59 -9.65
N PRO A 123 15.39 11.45 -10.12
CA PRO A 123 15.94 10.14 -10.53
C PRO A 123 15.99 9.04 -9.46
N TRP A 124 15.91 9.42 -8.17
CA TRP A 124 16.00 8.52 -7.02
C TRP A 124 14.65 8.30 -6.31
N VAL A 125 13.54 8.81 -6.87
CA VAL A 125 12.17 8.60 -6.36
C VAL A 125 11.29 8.06 -7.49
N THR A 126 10.46 7.07 -7.18
CA THR A 126 9.34 6.64 -8.03
C THR A 126 8.08 6.58 -7.19
N ASN A 127 7.05 7.29 -7.62
CA ASN A 127 5.72 7.28 -6.99
C ASN A 127 4.77 6.45 -7.85
N TYR A 128 4.14 5.45 -7.25
CA TYR A 128 3.01 4.74 -7.83
C TYR A 128 1.75 5.27 -7.16
N THR A 129 0.80 5.78 -7.94
CA THR A 129 -0.51 6.20 -7.47
C THR A 129 -1.55 5.24 -8.02
N TYR A 130 -2.39 4.72 -7.14
CA TYR A 130 -3.46 3.80 -7.46
C TYR A 130 -4.79 4.41 -7.10
N ASN A 131 -5.69 4.47 -8.06
CA ASN A 131 -7.04 4.98 -7.85
C ASN A 131 -8.04 3.85 -8.12
N THR A 132 -9.10 3.75 -7.32
CA THR A 132 -10.12 2.70 -7.49
C THR A 132 -11.52 3.26 -7.65
N GLU A 133 -12.38 2.47 -8.28
CA GLU A 133 -13.85 2.64 -8.29
C GLU A 133 -14.47 1.40 -7.64
N ASP A 134 -15.39 1.56 -6.70
CA ASP A 134 -16.06 0.49 -5.99
C ASP A 134 -17.47 0.14 -6.54
N GLY A 135 -17.95 0.91 -7.52
CA GLY A 135 -19.13 0.63 -8.34
C GLY A 135 -20.30 1.60 -8.14
N GLY A 136 -20.08 2.70 -7.42
CA GLY A 136 -21.09 3.71 -7.09
C GLY A 136 -21.35 4.70 -8.22
N ASP A 137 -20.38 5.55 -8.52
CA ASP A 137 -20.58 6.75 -9.34
C ASP A 137 -19.56 6.97 -10.47
N HIS A 138 -18.59 6.07 -10.64
CA HIS A 138 -17.56 6.12 -11.69
C HIS A 138 -16.59 7.32 -11.57
N ASP A 139 -16.40 7.84 -10.36
CA ASP A 139 -15.45 8.92 -10.09
C ASP A 139 -13.98 8.45 -10.06
N VAL A 140 -13.76 7.13 -9.95
CA VAL A 140 -12.45 6.47 -9.88
C VAL A 140 -11.52 7.16 -8.89
N HIS A 141 -12.04 7.49 -7.70
CA HIS A 141 -11.21 7.96 -6.58
C HIS A 141 -11.63 7.43 -5.21
N ASP A 142 -12.52 6.44 -5.14
CA ASP A 142 -12.97 5.78 -3.90
C ASP A 142 -11.82 5.40 -2.96
N THR A 143 -10.73 4.87 -3.52
CA THR A 143 -9.42 4.80 -2.86
C THR A 143 -8.39 5.54 -3.70
N THR A 144 -7.57 6.37 -3.06
CA THR A 144 -6.30 6.86 -3.60
C THR A 144 -5.17 6.33 -2.73
N LEU A 145 -4.31 5.47 -3.26
CA LEU A 145 -3.14 4.92 -2.58
C LEU A 145 -1.85 5.35 -3.28
N VAL A 146 -0.90 5.87 -2.53
CA VAL A 146 0.44 6.23 -3.02
C VAL A 146 1.47 5.29 -2.42
N VAL A 147 2.34 4.75 -3.28
CA VAL A 147 3.56 4.03 -2.90
C VAL A 147 4.76 4.82 -3.43
N SER A 148 5.47 5.48 -2.52
CA SER A 148 6.72 6.18 -2.84
C SER A 148 7.91 5.29 -2.57
N VAL A 149 8.63 4.92 -3.63
CA VAL A 149 9.86 4.12 -3.58
C VAL A 149 11.07 5.04 -3.74
N ILE A 150 11.96 5.04 -2.76
CA ILE A 150 13.09 5.97 -2.68
C ILE A 150 14.40 5.18 -2.58
N ASP A 151 15.34 5.45 -3.49
CA ASP A 151 16.71 4.92 -3.43
C ASP A 151 17.46 5.59 -2.27
N SER A 152 17.68 4.84 -1.19
CA SER A 152 18.23 5.39 0.06
C SER A 152 19.72 5.69 -0.01
N VAL A 153 20.41 5.19 -1.05
CA VAL A 153 21.85 5.44 -1.26
C VAL A 153 22.05 6.72 -2.06
N LYS A 154 21.13 7.01 -3.00
CA LYS A 154 21.17 8.24 -3.81
C LYS A 154 20.45 9.42 -3.18
N SER A 155 19.56 9.19 -2.20
CA SER A 155 18.92 10.27 -1.47
C SER A 155 19.95 10.96 -0.57
N SER A 156 20.03 12.30 -0.61
CA SER A 156 20.85 13.07 0.33
C SER A 156 20.29 13.09 1.76
N TRP A 157 19.17 12.41 2.00
CA TRP A 157 18.57 12.23 3.31
C TRP A 157 19.38 11.20 4.10
N PRO A 158 19.70 11.45 5.38
CA PRO A 158 20.33 10.44 6.22
C PRO A 158 19.30 9.36 6.56
N ILE A 159 19.11 8.41 5.65
CA ILE A 159 18.33 7.20 5.90
C ILE A 159 19.31 6.25 6.59
N GLY A 160 19.21 6.17 7.92
CA GLY A 160 20.07 5.35 8.76
C GLY A 160 20.19 3.93 8.24
N ALA A 161 21.36 3.61 7.68
CA ALA A 161 21.74 2.24 7.41
C ALA A 161 21.79 1.50 8.74
N ALA A 162 20.82 0.63 9.00
CA ALA A 162 20.81 -0.25 10.16
C ALA A 162 21.88 -1.34 9.98
N ASN A 163 23.15 -0.96 10.16
CA ASN A 163 24.20 -1.86 10.59
C ASN A 163 24.56 -1.50 12.04
N GLY A 164 23.90 -2.17 12.99
CA GLY A 164 24.43 -2.41 14.32
C GLY A 164 24.83 -1.19 15.14
N THR A 165 23.90 -0.31 15.49
CA THR A 165 23.90 0.39 16.79
C THR A 165 22.52 0.98 17.03
N ALA A 166 21.93 0.65 18.18
CA ALA A 166 20.71 1.29 18.63
C ALA A 166 20.96 2.79 18.76
N VAL A 167 20.42 3.60 17.85
CA VAL A 167 20.22 5.02 18.11
C VAL A 167 18.97 5.08 18.98
N GLY A 168 19.20 5.31 20.26
CA GLY A 168 18.14 5.45 21.25
C GLY A 168 17.10 6.46 20.81
N ALA A 169 15.86 6.22 21.23
CA ALA A 169 14.82 7.23 21.30
C ALA A 169 15.39 8.48 21.99
N GLY A 170 15.74 9.48 21.18
CA GLY A 170 16.28 10.75 21.63
C GLY A 170 15.44 11.85 21.00
N ASN A 171 14.38 12.23 21.74
CA ASN A 171 13.63 13.48 21.73
C ASN A 171 13.41 14.20 20.41
N GLY A 172 12.12 14.42 20.11
CA GLY A 172 11.65 15.28 19.05
C GLY A 172 12.40 16.61 18.99
N ALA A 173 13.05 16.84 17.86
CA ALA A 173 13.37 18.18 17.43
C ALA A 173 12.04 18.84 17.06
N ALA A 174 11.59 19.74 17.93
CA ALA A 174 10.52 20.68 17.61
C ALA A 174 10.87 21.37 16.29
N VAL A 175 9.98 21.26 15.31
CA VAL A 175 10.00 22.13 14.14
C VAL A 175 9.70 23.53 14.66
N THR A 176 10.73 24.34 14.86
CA THR A 176 10.56 25.77 15.09
C THR A 176 10.05 26.37 13.78
N SER A 177 8.76 26.64 13.71
CA SER A 177 8.19 27.50 12.68
C SER A 177 8.82 28.88 12.83
N GLU A 178 9.60 29.32 11.84
CA GLU A 178 9.96 30.74 11.73
C GLU A 178 8.68 31.55 11.53
N PRO A 179 8.49 32.68 12.25
CA PRO A 179 7.35 33.53 12.00
C PRO A 179 7.53 34.22 10.63
N LEU A 180 6.51 34.15 9.79
CA LEU A 180 6.37 34.99 8.61
C LEU A 180 6.50 36.46 9.03
N SER A 181 7.59 37.11 8.63
CA SER A 181 7.72 38.56 8.68
C SER A 181 6.65 39.16 7.78
N ALA A 182 5.68 39.84 8.41
CA ALA A 182 4.80 40.76 7.72
C ALA A 182 5.65 41.93 7.21
N GLU A 183 5.81 42.02 5.89
CA GLU A 183 6.18 43.28 5.26
C GLU A 183 4.92 44.17 5.13
N ALA A 184 5.19 45.47 5.26
CA ALA A 184 4.29 46.57 5.60
C ALA A 184 3.24 46.95 4.56
#